data_AF-A0A259MCD0-F1
#
_entry.id   AF-A0A259MCD0-F1
#
_cell.length_a   1.000
_cell.length_b   1.000
_cell.length_c   1.000
_cell.angle_alpha   90.00
_cell.angle_beta   90.00
_cell.angle_gamma   90.00
#
_symmetry.space_group_name_H-M   'P 1'
#
loop_
_entity.id
_entity.type
_entity.pdbx_description
1 polymer ?
#
loop_
_entity_poly.entity_id
_entity_poly.type
_entity_poly.pdbx_seq_one_letter_code
_entity_poly.pdbx_strand_id
1 'polypeptide(L)'
;MSAFNDYKVADISLADWGRKELIIAESEMPALMGLRRKYAASQPLKGAKILGCIHMTIQTGVLIETLTALGAEVRWSSCNIFSTQDQAAAAIAAAGIPVFAWKGETEEEYEWCIEQTILKDGKPWDANMVLDDGGDLTEILHKKYPQMLERIHGVTEETTTGVHRLLDMLKAGTLKVPAINVNDAVTKSKNDNKYGCRHSLNDAIKRGTDHLLSGKQALVIGYGDVGKGSAQSLRQEGMIVKVSEIDPICAMQACMDGFELVSPYIDGINDGTEASIDKALLGKIDLIVTTTGNVNVCDAGMLKALKRRAVVCNIGHFDNEIDTAFMRKNWAWEEVKPQVHKIHRTGAGSFDPANDDYLILLAEGRLVNLGNATGHPSRIMDGSFA
;
A
#
# COMPACT_ATOMS: atom_id res chain seq x y z
N MET A 1 22.01 -10.18 30.88
CA MET A 1 21.38 -9.11 30.08
C MET A 1 19.91 -9.47 29.99
N SER A 2 19.01 -8.59 30.44
CA SER A 2 17.57 -8.81 30.23
C SER A 2 17.29 -8.84 28.73
N ALA A 3 16.52 -9.81 28.26
CA ALA A 3 16.09 -9.84 26.86
C ALA A 3 15.28 -8.58 26.55
N PHE A 4 15.59 -7.89 25.44
CA PHE A 4 14.76 -6.80 24.92
C PHE A 4 13.36 -7.34 24.62
N ASN A 5 12.31 -6.66 25.06
CA ASN A 5 10.92 -7.14 25.00
C ASN A 5 9.90 -6.07 24.59
N ASP A 6 10.35 -4.90 24.12
CA ASP A 6 9.53 -3.79 23.66
C ASP A 6 9.24 -3.92 22.16
N TYR A 7 8.60 -5.01 21.76
CA TYR A 7 8.20 -5.30 20.38
C TYR A 7 7.05 -6.32 20.33
N LYS A 8 6.34 -6.40 19.20
CA LYS A 8 5.43 -7.52 18.90
C LYS A 8 5.49 -7.83 17.40
N VAL A 9 5.92 -9.04 17.08
CA VAL A 9 6.05 -9.56 15.71
C VAL A 9 5.46 -10.97 15.66
N ALA A 10 5.18 -11.47 14.45
CA ALA A 10 4.59 -12.81 14.28
C ALA A 10 5.49 -13.92 14.85
N ASP A 11 6.76 -13.95 14.46
CA ASP A 11 7.71 -14.98 14.86
C ASP A 11 9.14 -14.42 14.89
N ILE A 12 9.70 -14.28 16.10
CA ILE A 12 11.06 -13.75 16.29
C ILE A 12 12.15 -14.69 15.75
N SER A 13 11.87 -15.98 15.56
CA SER A 13 12.83 -16.95 15.03
C SER A 13 13.19 -16.69 13.55
N LEU A 14 12.40 -15.86 12.85
CA LEU A 14 12.66 -15.46 11.47
C LEU A 14 13.77 -14.40 11.32
N ALA A 15 14.28 -13.85 12.43
CA ALA A 15 15.24 -12.75 12.42
C ALA A 15 16.51 -13.03 11.59
N ASP A 16 17.04 -14.26 11.65
CA ASP A 16 18.24 -14.64 10.89
C ASP A 16 18.00 -14.64 9.37
N TRP A 17 16.79 -15.00 8.94
CA TRP A 17 16.40 -14.90 7.53
C TRP A 17 16.25 -13.44 7.13
N GLY A 18 15.50 -12.65 7.89
CA GLY A 18 15.35 -11.22 7.61
C GLY A 18 16.68 -10.48 7.56
N ARG A 19 17.62 -10.81 8.45
CA ARG A 19 18.98 -10.24 8.43
C ARG A 19 19.72 -10.56 7.13
N LYS A 20 19.60 -11.78 6.60
CA LYS A 20 20.21 -12.16 5.32
C LYS A 20 19.60 -11.36 4.16
N GLU A 21 18.28 -11.15 4.16
CA GLU A 21 17.60 -10.35 3.15
C GLU A 21 17.95 -8.86 3.26
N LEU A 22 18.10 -8.31 4.47
CA LEU A 22 18.58 -6.94 4.69
C LEU A 22 19.97 -6.72 4.10
N ILE A 23 20.92 -7.64 4.34
CA ILE A 23 22.27 -7.55 3.78
C ILE A 23 22.24 -7.54 2.24
N ILE A 24 21.35 -8.34 1.64
CA ILE A 24 21.14 -8.32 0.18
C ILE A 24 20.54 -6.97 -0.25
N ALA A 25 19.51 -6.49 0.44
CA ALA A 25 18.84 -5.23 0.13
C ALA A 25 19.77 -4.02 0.23
N GLU A 26 20.69 -3.98 1.20
CA GLU A 26 21.72 -2.94 1.30
C GLU A 26 22.57 -2.83 0.03
N SER A 27 22.88 -3.96 -0.63
CA SER A 27 23.60 -3.95 -1.91
C SER A 27 22.78 -3.38 -3.08
N GLU A 28 21.46 -3.44 -2.96
CA GLU A 28 20.51 -2.91 -3.93
C GLU A 28 20.09 -1.46 -3.65
N MET A 29 20.49 -0.87 -2.52
CA MET A 29 20.11 0.48 -2.08
C MET A 29 21.32 1.43 -1.98
N PRO A 30 22.03 1.72 -3.08
CA PRO A 30 23.26 2.50 -3.04
C PRO A 30 23.08 3.96 -2.63
N ALA A 31 21.94 4.61 -2.90
CA ALA A 31 21.70 6.00 -2.50
C ALA A 31 21.56 6.09 -0.98
N LEU A 32 20.69 5.26 -0.39
CA LEU A 32 20.46 5.19 1.05
C LEU A 32 21.74 4.77 1.80
N MET A 33 22.45 3.75 1.31
CA MET A 33 23.75 3.36 1.86
C MET A 33 24.81 4.45 1.69
N GLY A 34 24.72 5.25 0.62
CA GLY A 34 25.52 6.44 0.41
C GLY A 34 25.29 7.49 1.49
N LEU A 35 24.03 7.78 1.83
CA LEU A 35 23.66 8.70 2.91
C LEU A 35 24.13 8.20 4.28
N ARG A 36 23.92 6.91 4.56
CA ARG A 36 24.42 6.27 5.79
C ARG A 36 25.92 6.52 5.96
N ARG A 37 26.73 6.27 4.92
CA ARG A 37 28.19 6.54 4.95
C ARG A 37 28.52 8.03 5.05
N LYS A 38 27.84 8.88 4.28
CA LYS A 38 28.11 10.32 4.21
C LYS A 38 27.87 11.02 5.54
N TYR A 39 26.79 10.66 6.24
CA TYR A 39 26.35 11.35 7.45
C TYR A 39 26.68 10.62 8.75
N ALA A 40 27.29 9.43 8.68
CA ALA A 40 27.69 8.66 9.87
C ALA A 40 28.52 9.48 10.87
N ALA A 41 29.49 10.27 10.41
CA ALA A 41 30.34 11.05 11.30
C ALA A 41 29.61 12.24 11.97
N SER A 42 28.68 12.88 11.26
CA SER A 42 27.98 14.06 11.77
C SER A 42 26.80 13.72 12.69
N GLN A 43 26.29 12.48 12.65
CA GLN A 43 25.14 12.02 13.44
C GLN A 43 23.97 13.03 13.41
N PRO A 44 23.46 13.40 12.22
CA PRO A 44 22.54 14.53 12.08
C PRO A 44 21.18 14.26 12.75
N LEU A 45 20.83 13.00 12.99
CA LEU A 45 19.60 12.60 13.66
C LEU A 45 19.81 12.31 15.15
N LYS A 46 20.98 12.65 15.72
CA LYS A 46 21.22 12.47 17.14
C LYS A 46 20.16 13.20 17.98
N GLY A 47 19.40 12.42 18.76
CA GLY A 47 18.31 12.93 19.58
C GLY A 47 16.96 13.01 18.86
N ALA A 48 16.89 12.67 17.58
CA ALA A 48 15.63 12.44 16.90
C ALA A 48 14.95 11.18 17.49
N LYS A 49 13.65 11.31 17.74
CA LYS A 49 12.77 10.27 18.28
C LYS A 49 11.58 10.15 17.34
N ILE A 50 11.71 9.21 16.41
CA ILE A 50 10.86 9.12 15.21
C ILE A 50 9.76 8.08 15.46
N LEU A 51 8.50 8.52 15.36
CA LEU A 51 7.36 7.62 15.18
C LEU A 51 7.27 7.29 13.69
N GLY A 52 7.47 6.02 13.34
CA GLY A 52 7.40 5.54 11.97
C GLY A 52 6.16 4.68 11.73
N CYS A 53 5.35 5.03 10.74
CA CYS A 53 4.21 4.23 10.28
C CYS A 53 4.29 4.06 8.77
N ILE A 54 4.89 2.95 8.33
CA ILE A 54 5.04 2.59 6.92
C ILE A 54 5.22 1.08 6.83
N HIS A 55 4.76 0.48 5.74
CA HIS A 55 4.86 -0.95 5.45
C HIS A 55 6.14 -1.60 6.00
N MET A 56 6.03 -2.55 6.94
CA MET A 56 7.18 -3.16 7.61
C MET A 56 7.84 -4.26 6.74
N THR A 57 8.54 -3.82 5.70
CA THR A 57 9.23 -4.67 4.70
C THR A 57 10.74 -4.74 4.94
N ILE A 58 11.44 -5.56 4.16
CA ILE A 58 12.91 -5.56 4.13
C ILE A 58 13.47 -4.19 3.75
N GLN A 59 12.86 -3.51 2.77
CA GLN A 59 13.30 -2.19 2.33
C GLN A 59 13.17 -1.17 3.46
N THR A 60 12.05 -1.21 4.18
CA THR A 60 11.81 -0.37 5.36
C THR A 60 12.80 -0.70 6.48
N GLY A 61 13.19 -1.96 6.65
CA GLY A 61 14.25 -2.31 7.60
C GLY A 61 15.59 -1.62 7.30
N VAL A 62 15.97 -1.47 6.02
CA VAL A 62 17.17 -0.73 5.63
C VAL A 62 17.04 0.78 5.90
N LEU A 63 15.84 1.36 5.71
CA LEU A 63 15.52 2.73 6.11
C LEU A 63 15.66 2.91 7.62
N ILE A 64 15.01 2.07 8.42
CA ILE A 64 15.07 2.07 9.88
C ILE A 64 16.52 2.04 10.36
N GLU A 65 17.32 1.08 9.87
CA GLU A 65 18.72 0.95 10.26
C GLU A 65 19.60 2.11 9.78
N THR A 66 19.17 2.82 8.72
CA THR A 66 19.85 4.06 8.30
C THR A 66 19.55 5.19 9.25
N LEU A 67 18.28 5.38 9.64
CA LEU A 67 17.89 6.40 10.60
C LEU A 67 18.60 6.19 11.95
N THR A 68 18.64 4.96 12.45
CA THR A 68 19.34 4.63 13.70
C THR A 68 20.85 4.81 13.58
N ALA A 69 21.46 4.39 12.47
CA ALA A 69 22.90 4.62 12.22
C ALA A 69 23.27 6.11 12.13
N LEU A 70 22.32 6.99 11.81
CA LEU A 70 22.50 8.43 11.77
C LEU A 70 22.15 9.14 13.09
N GLY A 71 21.80 8.38 14.14
CA GLY A 71 21.67 8.83 15.53
C GLY A 71 20.24 8.86 16.08
N ALA A 72 19.24 8.43 15.30
CA ALA A 72 17.84 8.42 15.75
C ALA A 72 17.51 7.24 16.66
N GLU A 73 16.55 7.43 17.56
CA GLU A 73 15.73 6.36 18.13
C GLU A 73 14.41 6.31 17.36
N VAL A 74 13.86 5.11 17.16
CA VAL A 74 12.59 4.92 16.44
C VAL A 74 11.65 4.00 17.19
N ARG A 75 10.35 4.14 16.96
CA ARG A 75 9.30 3.17 17.29
C ARG A 75 8.42 2.99 16.06
N TRP A 76 8.19 1.75 15.63
CA TRP A 76 7.69 1.47 14.28
C TRP A 76 6.43 0.58 14.24
N SER A 77 5.51 0.91 13.33
CA SER A 77 4.36 0.08 12.94
C SER A 77 4.22 0.03 11.41
N SER A 78 3.48 -0.97 10.92
CA SER A 78 3.04 -0.99 9.51
C SER A 78 1.91 0.01 9.30
N CYS A 79 1.76 0.55 8.07
CA CYS A 79 0.59 1.35 7.66
C CYS A 79 -0.47 0.53 6.90
N ASN A 80 -0.29 -0.80 6.82
CA ASN A 80 -1.29 -1.69 6.25
C ASN A 80 -1.21 -3.10 6.86
N ILE A 81 -2.40 -3.68 7.10
CA ILE A 81 -2.58 -4.98 7.77
C ILE A 81 -1.95 -6.17 7.05
N PHE A 82 -1.71 -6.08 5.74
CA PHE A 82 -1.15 -7.17 4.94
C PHE A 82 0.24 -6.88 4.38
N SER A 83 0.83 -5.72 4.64
CA SER A 83 2.10 -5.34 3.98
C SER A 83 3.37 -5.80 4.69
N THR A 84 3.27 -6.20 5.96
CA THR A 84 4.43 -6.63 6.73
C THR A 84 5.06 -7.88 6.12
N GLN A 85 6.39 -7.89 6.06
CA GLN A 85 7.18 -9.10 5.87
C GLN A 85 7.68 -9.53 7.25
N ASP A 86 7.14 -10.63 7.79
CA ASP A 86 7.37 -11.00 9.19
C ASP A 86 8.85 -11.24 9.51
N GLN A 87 9.64 -11.74 8.55
CA GLN A 87 11.09 -11.88 8.72
C GLN A 87 11.81 -10.52 8.83
N ALA A 88 11.32 -9.48 8.14
CA ALA A 88 11.86 -8.13 8.26
C ALA A 88 11.56 -7.55 9.65
N ALA A 89 10.30 -7.65 10.09
CA ALA A 89 9.89 -7.22 11.43
C ALA A 89 10.70 -7.95 12.52
N ALA A 90 10.89 -9.26 12.40
CA ALA A 90 11.69 -10.05 13.33
C ALA A 90 13.16 -9.60 13.37
N ALA A 91 13.76 -9.31 12.22
CA ALA A 91 15.16 -8.85 12.15
C ALA A 91 15.36 -7.47 12.81
N ILE A 92 14.37 -6.58 12.69
CA ILE A 92 14.38 -5.26 13.34
C ILE A 92 14.16 -5.39 14.85
N ALA A 93 13.21 -6.22 15.29
CA ALA A 93 13.01 -6.52 16.71
C ALA A 93 14.27 -7.12 17.35
N ALA A 94 14.91 -8.09 16.69
CA ALA A 94 16.15 -8.71 17.16
C ALA A 94 17.35 -7.74 17.23
N ALA A 95 17.31 -6.65 16.46
CA ALA A 95 18.29 -5.56 16.55
C ALA A 95 18.03 -4.61 17.75
N GLY A 96 17.01 -4.87 18.58
CA GLY A 96 16.68 -4.05 19.75
C GLY A 96 15.87 -2.80 19.42
N ILE A 97 15.16 -2.79 18.29
CA ILE A 97 14.35 -1.66 17.82
C ILE A 97 12.87 -1.97 18.07
N PRO A 98 12.10 -1.07 18.71
CA PRO A 98 10.68 -1.26 18.93
C PRO A 98 9.90 -1.30 17.61
N VAL A 99 9.32 -2.46 17.32
CA VAL A 99 8.49 -2.70 16.14
C VAL A 99 7.26 -3.52 16.52
N PHE A 100 6.09 -3.06 16.09
CA PHE A 100 4.80 -3.67 16.33
C PHE A 100 4.13 -3.88 14.97
N ALA A 101 4.35 -5.04 14.38
CA ALA A 101 3.88 -5.34 13.03
C ALA A 101 3.88 -6.85 12.75
N TRP A 102 2.84 -7.34 12.11
CA TRP A 102 2.80 -8.68 11.51
C TRP A 102 1.90 -8.70 10.28
N LYS A 103 2.07 -9.70 9.42
CA LYS A 103 1.17 -9.88 8.26
C LYS A 103 -0.15 -10.51 8.73
N GLY A 104 -1.27 -9.92 8.31
CA GLY A 104 -2.59 -10.42 8.67
C GLY A 104 -3.11 -9.86 10.00
N GLU A 105 -2.74 -8.64 10.34
CA GLU A 105 -3.36 -7.88 11.43
C GLU A 105 -4.87 -7.74 11.18
N THR A 106 -5.64 -7.77 12.27
CA THR A 106 -6.99 -7.21 12.29
C THR A 106 -6.92 -5.68 12.38
N GLU A 107 -8.01 -4.98 12.06
CA GLU A 107 -8.07 -3.52 12.21
C GLU A 107 -7.84 -3.08 13.69
N GLU A 108 -8.29 -3.87 14.67
CA GLU A 108 -8.04 -3.60 16.09
C GLU A 108 -6.55 -3.73 16.45
N GLU A 109 -5.88 -4.74 15.88
CA GLU A 109 -4.44 -4.95 16.06
C GLU A 109 -3.60 -3.89 15.37
N TYR A 110 -4.02 -3.42 14.20
CA TYR A 110 -3.39 -2.32 13.46
C TYR A 110 -3.36 -1.03 14.29
N GLU A 111 -4.54 -0.59 14.77
CA GLU A 111 -4.67 0.58 15.64
C GLU A 111 -3.86 0.41 16.94
N TRP A 112 -3.87 -0.80 17.51
CA TRP A 112 -3.06 -1.11 18.69
C TRP A 112 -1.56 -0.99 18.42
N CYS A 113 -1.08 -1.45 17.26
CA CYS A 113 0.33 -1.36 16.86
C CYS A 113 0.78 0.10 16.73
N ILE A 114 -0.02 0.95 16.08
CA ILE A 114 0.25 2.39 16.01
C ILE A 114 0.30 2.99 17.42
N GLU A 115 -0.65 2.65 18.29
CA GLU A 115 -0.65 3.13 19.68
C GLU A 115 0.60 2.67 20.46
N GLN A 116 1.13 1.47 20.20
CA GLN A 116 2.38 1.02 20.83
C GLN A 116 3.60 1.80 20.34
N THR A 117 3.58 2.38 19.13
CA THR A 117 4.64 3.33 18.74
C THR A 117 4.53 4.62 19.53
N ILE A 118 3.31 5.14 19.71
CA ILE A 118 3.03 6.40 20.38
C ILE A 118 3.34 6.31 21.88
N LEU A 119 3.02 5.18 22.51
CA LEU A 119 3.19 4.97 23.94
C LEU A 119 4.42 4.13 24.24
N LYS A 120 5.20 4.54 25.24
CA LYS A 120 6.24 3.74 25.88
C LYS A 120 5.93 3.64 27.37
N ASP A 121 5.92 2.42 27.91
CA ASP A 121 5.58 2.15 29.31
C ASP A 121 4.22 2.76 29.74
N GLY A 122 3.24 2.72 28.81
CA GLY A 122 1.89 3.25 29.02
C GLY A 122 1.75 4.77 29.01
N LYS A 123 2.79 5.50 28.59
CA LYS A 123 2.78 6.98 28.51
C LYS A 123 3.24 7.45 27.13
N PRO A 124 2.78 8.62 26.65
CA PRO A 124 3.31 9.22 25.44
C PRO A 124 4.84 9.23 25.43
N TRP A 125 5.43 8.62 24.41
CA TRP A 125 6.86 8.70 24.19
C TRP A 125 7.25 10.15 23.90
N ASP A 126 8.49 10.54 24.19
CA ASP A 126 9.00 11.89 23.93
C ASP A 126 9.42 12.06 22.46
N ALA A 127 8.55 11.63 21.55
CA ALA A 127 8.71 11.75 20.12
C ALA A 127 8.86 13.23 19.70
N ASN A 128 9.70 13.45 18.69
CA ASN A 128 9.94 14.78 18.13
C ASN A 128 9.95 14.80 16.59
N MET A 129 9.71 13.66 15.94
CA MET A 129 9.62 13.52 14.49
C MET A 129 8.58 12.45 14.12
N VAL A 130 7.97 12.58 12.94
CA VAL A 130 7.04 11.61 12.39
C VAL A 130 7.46 11.27 10.96
N LEU A 131 7.46 9.98 10.63
CA LEU A 131 7.55 9.46 9.26
C LEU A 131 6.30 8.62 9.02
N ASP A 132 5.52 9.00 8.01
CA ASP A 132 4.19 8.44 7.78
C ASP A 132 4.00 8.08 6.31
N ASP A 133 3.22 7.03 6.06
CA ASP A 133 2.82 6.57 4.74
C ASP A 133 1.30 6.38 4.78
N GLY A 134 0.58 7.36 4.21
CA GLY A 134 -0.87 7.34 4.10
C GLY A 134 -1.59 8.33 5.00
N GLY A 135 -1.01 8.67 6.16
CA GLY A 135 -1.48 9.72 7.06
C GLY A 135 -2.23 9.26 8.31
N ASP A 136 -2.30 7.96 8.59
CA ASP A 136 -3.08 7.43 9.73
C ASP A 136 -2.44 7.77 11.08
N LEU A 137 -1.12 7.59 11.21
CA LEU A 137 -0.39 8.01 12.41
C LEU A 137 -0.52 9.52 12.62
N THR A 138 -0.39 10.31 11.55
CA THR A 138 -0.58 11.76 11.58
C THR A 138 -1.98 12.13 12.08
N GLU A 139 -3.03 11.47 11.58
CA GLU A 139 -4.40 11.73 12.01
C GLU A 139 -4.62 11.38 13.49
N ILE A 140 -4.12 10.22 13.94
CA ILE A 140 -4.20 9.78 15.34
C ILE A 140 -3.50 10.79 16.27
N LEU A 141 -2.31 11.27 15.88
CA LEU A 141 -1.61 12.30 16.66
C LEU A 141 -2.42 13.61 16.75
N HIS A 142 -3.03 14.05 15.65
CA HIS A 142 -3.82 15.29 15.64
C HIS A 142 -5.13 15.17 16.41
N LYS A 143 -5.79 14.01 16.38
CA LYS A 143 -7.10 13.79 17.02
C LYS A 143 -6.99 13.34 18.47
N LYS A 144 -6.07 12.42 18.79
CA LYS A 144 -6.01 11.72 20.08
C LYS A 144 -4.83 12.17 20.96
N TYR A 145 -3.71 12.59 20.36
CA TYR A 145 -2.50 13.01 21.09
C TYR A 145 -1.99 14.42 20.74
N PRO A 146 -2.84 15.45 20.71
CA PRO A 146 -2.46 16.77 20.22
C PRO A 146 -1.32 17.42 21.02
N GLN A 147 -1.14 17.07 22.30
CA GLN A 147 -0.04 17.58 23.13
C GLN A 147 1.34 17.09 22.67
N MET A 148 1.44 15.92 22.03
CA MET A 148 2.72 15.43 21.49
C MET A 148 3.19 16.30 20.33
N LEU A 149 2.27 16.85 19.55
CA LEU A 149 2.58 17.71 18.40
C LEU A 149 3.24 19.03 18.83
N GLU A 150 3.14 19.44 20.09
CA GLU A 150 3.87 20.60 20.63
C GLU A 150 5.40 20.39 20.66
N ARG A 151 5.84 19.13 20.65
CA ARG A 151 7.26 18.74 20.67
C ARG A 151 7.75 18.19 19.34
N ILE A 152 6.85 17.80 18.45
CA ILE A 152 7.18 17.26 17.13
C ILE A 152 7.57 18.40 16.19
N HIS A 153 8.71 18.22 15.52
CA HIS A 153 9.28 19.23 14.63
C HIS A 153 8.74 19.15 13.20
N GLY A 154 8.25 17.98 12.78
CA GLY A 154 7.60 17.83 11.48
C GLY A 154 7.23 16.39 11.13
N VAL A 155 6.52 16.26 10.01
CA VAL A 155 6.12 15.00 9.37
C VAL A 155 6.84 14.86 8.02
N THR A 156 7.36 13.68 7.71
CA THR A 156 7.79 13.33 6.34
C THR A 156 6.79 12.31 5.79
N GLU A 157 6.02 12.69 4.77
CA GLU A 157 4.93 11.87 4.24
C GLU A 157 5.27 11.29 2.87
N GLU A 158 5.09 9.97 2.75
CA GLU A 158 5.54 9.13 1.65
C GLU A 158 4.58 9.16 0.44
N THR A 159 3.26 9.24 0.64
CA THR A 159 2.29 8.95 -0.42
C THR A 159 1.44 10.13 -0.85
N THR A 160 0.95 10.04 -2.09
CA THR A 160 -0.01 11.00 -2.65
C THR A 160 -1.25 11.16 -1.78
N THR A 161 -1.76 10.06 -1.20
CA THR A 161 -2.94 10.06 -0.32
C THR A 161 -2.68 10.81 0.99
N GLY A 162 -1.56 10.52 1.67
CA GLY A 162 -1.21 11.23 2.90
C GLY A 162 -0.93 12.71 2.65
N VAL A 163 -0.27 13.06 1.54
CA VAL A 163 -0.06 14.46 1.14
C VAL A 163 -1.38 15.19 0.93
N HIS A 164 -2.38 14.54 0.31
CA HIS A 164 -3.70 15.14 0.14
C HIS A 164 -4.35 15.46 1.50
N ARG A 165 -4.29 14.51 2.46
CA ARG A 165 -4.78 14.72 3.84
C ARG A 165 -4.05 15.88 4.52
N LEU A 166 -2.73 15.96 4.40
CA LEU A 166 -1.92 17.05 4.95
C LEU A 166 -2.30 18.42 4.36
N LEU A 167 -2.52 18.49 3.04
CA LEU A 167 -2.94 19.72 2.36
C LEU A 167 -4.33 20.16 2.81
N ASP A 168 -5.25 19.23 3.02
CA ASP A 168 -6.59 19.53 3.53
C ASP A 168 -6.54 20.02 4.98
N MET A 169 -5.71 19.40 5.82
CA MET A 169 -5.45 19.88 7.18
C MET A 169 -4.83 21.28 7.19
N LEU A 170 -3.90 21.56 6.27
CA LEU A 170 -3.29 22.88 6.12
C LEU A 170 -4.33 23.93 5.70
N LYS A 171 -5.15 23.64 4.69
CA LYS A 171 -6.24 24.52 4.23
C LYS A 171 -7.27 24.78 5.33
N ALA A 172 -7.58 23.76 6.14
CA ALA A 172 -8.50 23.86 7.27
C ALA A 172 -7.87 24.54 8.51
N GLY A 173 -6.56 24.82 8.50
CA GLY A 173 -5.85 25.38 9.66
C GLY A 173 -5.69 24.41 10.84
N THR A 174 -5.82 23.10 10.60
CA THR A 174 -5.75 22.05 11.63
C THR A 174 -4.38 21.38 11.73
N LEU A 175 -3.54 21.47 10.70
CA LEU A 175 -2.17 20.95 10.70
C LEU A 175 -1.31 21.67 11.75
N LYS A 176 -0.71 20.94 12.69
CA LYS A 176 0.01 21.51 13.85
C LYS A 176 1.52 21.64 13.67
N VAL A 177 2.11 20.85 12.78
CA VAL A 177 3.55 20.78 12.54
C VAL A 177 3.82 20.86 11.03
N PRO A 178 4.96 21.37 10.58
CA PRO A 178 5.28 21.40 9.15
C PRO A 178 5.42 19.97 8.60
N ALA A 179 5.21 19.82 7.30
CA ALA A 179 5.38 18.54 6.63
C ALA A 179 6.22 18.67 5.36
N ILE A 180 7.01 17.65 5.06
CA ILE A 180 7.67 17.47 3.77
C ILE A 180 6.89 16.43 2.98
N ASN A 181 6.47 16.83 1.79
CA ASN A 181 5.94 15.95 0.76
C ASN A 181 7.12 15.23 0.10
N VAL A 182 7.39 14.00 0.53
CA VAL A 182 8.43 13.14 -0.06
C VAL A 182 7.95 12.62 -1.43
N ASN A 183 6.65 12.37 -1.55
CA ASN A 183 6.04 11.82 -2.76
C ASN A 183 6.44 12.58 -4.05
N ASP A 184 6.42 13.91 -4.02
CA ASP A 184 6.64 14.72 -5.23
C ASP A 184 8.10 14.92 -5.61
N ALA A 185 9.05 14.35 -4.86
CA ALA A 185 10.40 14.15 -5.38
C ALA A 185 10.33 13.30 -6.66
N VAL A 186 11.05 13.68 -7.70
CA VAL A 186 11.04 12.94 -8.98
C VAL A 186 11.57 11.51 -8.80
N THR A 187 12.54 11.32 -7.89
CA THR A 187 13.10 10.02 -7.50
C THR A 187 12.17 9.18 -6.62
N LYS A 188 11.03 9.74 -6.21
CA LYS A 188 9.91 9.06 -5.58
C LYS A 188 8.79 8.89 -6.60
N SER A 189 7.91 9.87 -6.82
CA SER A 189 6.73 9.78 -7.71
C SER A 189 6.99 9.15 -9.09
N LYS A 190 8.02 9.61 -9.80
CA LYS A 190 8.30 9.16 -11.18
C LYS A 190 9.19 7.91 -11.25
N ASN A 191 9.57 7.37 -10.08
CA ASN A 191 10.35 6.15 -9.91
C ASN A 191 9.51 5.06 -9.24
N ASP A 192 9.21 5.24 -7.96
CA ASP A 192 8.45 4.36 -7.08
C ASP A 192 7.03 4.13 -7.61
N ASN A 193 6.18 5.16 -7.57
CA ASN A 193 4.76 5.01 -7.84
C ASN A 193 4.52 4.38 -9.23
N LYS A 194 5.41 4.66 -10.19
CA LYS A 194 5.33 4.14 -11.56
C LYS A 194 6.05 2.81 -11.76
N TYR A 195 7.37 2.75 -11.59
CA TYR A 195 8.14 1.55 -11.92
C TYR A 195 8.05 0.47 -10.84
N GLY A 196 7.82 0.87 -9.59
CA GLY A 196 7.53 -0.05 -8.50
C GLY A 196 6.24 -0.82 -8.77
N CYS A 197 5.16 -0.11 -9.14
CA CYS A 197 3.91 -0.74 -9.55
C CYS A 197 4.06 -1.56 -10.83
N ARG A 198 4.86 -1.09 -11.80
CA ARG A 198 5.21 -1.87 -13.00
C ARG A 198 5.83 -3.23 -12.66
N HIS A 199 6.73 -3.27 -11.69
CA HIS A 199 7.37 -4.50 -11.24
C HIS A 199 6.40 -5.39 -10.46
N SER A 200 5.69 -4.80 -9.50
CA SER A 200 5.08 -5.56 -8.40
C SER A 200 3.62 -5.93 -8.59
N LEU A 201 2.87 -5.25 -9.49
CA LEU A 201 1.47 -5.59 -9.74
C LEU A 201 1.34 -6.99 -10.37
N ASN A 202 2.03 -7.24 -11.48
CA ASN A 202 1.93 -8.55 -12.13
C ASN A 202 2.51 -9.69 -11.28
N ASP A 203 3.51 -9.41 -10.44
CA ASP A 203 4.06 -10.37 -9.47
C ASP A 203 3.00 -10.81 -8.47
N ALA A 204 2.30 -9.85 -7.85
CA ALA A 204 1.24 -10.14 -6.90
C ALA A 204 0.08 -10.92 -7.50
N ILE A 205 -0.34 -10.60 -8.73
CA ILE A 205 -1.38 -11.36 -9.42
C ILE A 205 -0.91 -12.80 -9.69
N LYS A 206 0.35 -12.98 -10.13
CA LYS A 206 0.94 -14.31 -10.35
C LYS A 206 1.00 -15.11 -9.05
N ARG A 207 1.54 -14.57 -7.97
CA ARG A 207 1.60 -15.28 -6.67
C ARG A 207 0.23 -15.58 -6.10
N GLY A 208 -0.74 -14.69 -6.28
CA GLY A 208 -2.11 -14.89 -5.82
C GLY A 208 -2.85 -15.98 -6.59
N THR A 209 -2.71 -16.02 -7.91
CA THR A 209 -3.64 -16.75 -8.79
C THR A 209 -2.99 -17.76 -9.74
N ASP A 210 -1.69 -17.66 -9.97
CA ASP A 210 -0.94 -18.38 -11.00
C ASP A 210 -1.58 -18.30 -12.39
N HIS A 211 -2.41 -17.27 -12.63
CA HIS A 211 -3.11 -17.11 -13.89
C HIS A 211 -2.14 -16.69 -15.01
N LEU A 212 -2.26 -17.36 -16.15
CA LEU A 212 -1.77 -16.80 -17.41
C LEU A 212 -2.44 -15.43 -17.62
N LEU A 213 -1.63 -14.40 -17.86
CA LEU A 213 -2.08 -13.05 -18.16
C LEU A 213 -2.21 -12.81 -19.67
N SER A 214 -1.28 -13.33 -20.47
CA SER A 214 -1.22 -13.09 -21.91
C SER A 214 -2.54 -13.45 -22.63
N GLY A 215 -3.02 -12.54 -23.48
CA GLY A 215 -4.25 -12.70 -24.27
C GLY A 215 -5.56 -12.41 -23.51
N LYS A 216 -5.51 -12.17 -22.19
CA LYS A 216 -6.68 -11.76 -21.39
C LYS A 216 -6.92 -10.25 -21.44
N GLN A 217 -8.14 -9.83 -21.13
CA GLN A 217 -8.56 -8.43 -21.11
C GLN A 217 -8.42 -7.84 -19.70
N ALA A 218 -7.76 -6.69 -19.57
CA ALA A 218 -7.67 -5.95 -18.32
C ALA A 218 -8.30 -4.56 -18.42
N LEU A 219 -8.88 -4.08 -17.33
CA LEU A 219 -9.29 -2.70 -17.14
C LEU A 219 -8.51 -2.08 -15.98
N VAL A 220 -7.74 -1.04 -16.26
CA VAL A 220 -7.05 -0.23 -15.24
C VAL A 220 -7.85 1.05 -15.03
N ILE A 221 -8.28 1.31 -13.80
CA ILE A 221 -9.00 2.53 -13.42
C ILE A 221 -8.00 3.52 -12.84
N GLY A 222 -7.83 4.66 -13.52
CA GLY A 222 -6.79 5.64 -13.24
C GLY A 222 -5.54 5.43 -14.09
N TYR A 223 -4.92 6.53 -14.48
CA TYR A 223 -3.72 6.60 -15.31
C TYR A 223 -2.78 7.70 -14.82
N GLY A 224 -2.76 7.96 -13.50
CA GLY A 224 -1.68 8.67 -12.82
C GLY A 224 -0.36 7.89 -12.87
N ASP A 225 0.60 8.16 -11.98
CA ASP A 225 1.87 7.43 -11.97
C ASP A 225 1.68 5.93 -11.67
N VAL A 226 0.84 5.60 -10.67
CA VAL A 226 0.45 4.22 -10.32
C VAL A 226 -0.28 3.55 -11.49
N GLY A 227 -1.24 4.23 -12.09
CA GLY A 227 -1.99 3.73 -13.25
C GLY A 227 -1.11 3.45 -14.47
N LYS A 228 -0.17 4.34 -14.80
CA LYS A 228 0.83 4.15 -15.85
C LYS A 228 1.70 2.92 -15.60
N GLY A 229 2.22 2.80 -14.37
CA GLY A 229 3.00 1.65 -13.94
C GLY A 229 2.23 0.34 -14.08
N SER A 230 1.00 0.34 -13.58
CA SER A 230 0.08 -0.79 -13.55
C SER A 230 -0.31 -1.25 -14.96
N ALA A 231 -0.74 -0.33 -15.83
CA ALA A 231 -1.07 -0.64 -17.21
C ALA A 231 0.13 -1.24 -17.96
N GLN A 232 1.33 -0.71 -17.74
CA GLN A 232 2.55 -1.28 -18.31
C GLN A 232 2.90 -2.66 -17.73
N SER A 233 2.66 -2.89 -16.43
CA SER A 233 2.87 -4.19 -15.76
C SER A 233 2.08 -5.31 -16.43
N LEU A 234 0.85 -5.00 -16.87
CA LEU A 234 -0.06 -5.94 -17.51
C LEU A 234 0.20 -6.05 -19.01
N ARG A 235 0.40 -4.93 -19.71
CA ARG A 235 0.66 -4.91 -21.16
C ARG A 235 1.94 -5.64 -21.53
N GLN A 236 3.00 -5.51 -20.72
CA GLN A 236 4.26 -6.22 -20.97
C GLN A 236 4.14 -7.74 -20.83
N GLU A 237 3.10 -8.22 -20.12
CA GLU A 237 2.75 -9.65 -20.01
C GLU A 237 1.81 -10.11 -21.13
N GLY A 238 1.51 -9.24 -22.10
CA GLY A 238 0.65 -9.55 -23.24
C GLY A 238 -0.85 -9.45 -22.96
N MET A 239 -1.27 -8.76 -21.88
CA MET A 239 -2.69 -8.45 -21.68
C MET A 239 -3.17 -7.39 -22.69
N ILE A 240 -4.43 -7.46 -23.07
CA ILE A 240 -5.13 -6.39 -23.80
C ILE A 240 -5.68 -5.43 -22.74
N VAL A 241 -4.95 -4.36 -22.49
CA VAL A 241 -5.26 -3.40 -21.42
C VAL A 241 -6.10 -2.25 -21.96
N LYS A 242 -7.20 -1.97 -21.28
CA LYS A 242 -8.01 -0.76 -21.42
C LYS A 242 -7.83 0.13 -20.19
N VAL A 243 -8.01 1.43 -20.36
CA VAL A 243 -7.83 2.42 -19.31
C VAL A 243 -9.10 3.27 -19.15
N SER A 244 -9.47 3.57 -17.91
CA SER A 244 -10.52 4.54 -17.57
C SER A 244 -9.89 5.73 -16.84
N GLU A 245 -10.24 6.94 -17.24
CA GLU A 245 -9.70 8.17 -16.65
C GLU A 245 -10.73 9.30 -16.62
N ILE A 246 -10.64 10.13 -15.57
CA ILE A 246 -11.39 11.37 -15.42
C ILE A 246 -10.56 12.59 -15.83
N ASP A 247 -9.23 12.51 -15.75
CA ASP A 247 -8.35 13.59 -16.20
C ASP A 247 -8.07 13.44 -17.71
N PRO A 248 -8.50 14.41 -18.55
CA PRO A 248 -8.32 14.34 -19.99
C PRO A 248 -6.85 14.35 -20.43
N ILE A 249 -5.93 14.89 -19.62
CA ILE A 249 -4.49 14.89 -19.89
C ILE A 249 -3.93 13.49 -19.67
N CYS A 250 -4.28 12.84 -18.56
CA CYS A 250 -3.86 11.46 -18.29
C CYS A 250 -4.48 10.49 -19.31
N ALA A 251 -5.75 10.69 -19.66
CA ALA A 251 -6.43 10.01 -20.76
C ALA A 251 -5.67 10.16 -22.09
N MET A 252 -5.31 11.38 -22.49
CA MET A 252 -4.53 11.63 -23.70
C MET A 252 -3.20 10.86 -23.68
N GLN A 253 -2.50 10.81 -22.54
CA GLN A 253 -1.27 10.03 -22.40
C GLN A 253 -1.51 8.54 -22.62
N ALA A 254 -2.56 7.96 -22.04
CA ALA A 254 -2.91 6.55 -22.25
C ALA A 254 -3.17 6.23 -23.71
N CYS A 255 -3.89 7.09 -24.45
CA CYS A 255 -4.06 6.94 -25.90
C CYS A 255 -2.71 6.89 -26.63
N MET A 256 -1.81 7.84 -26.32
CA MET A 256 -0.49 7.94 -26.96
C MET A 256 0.43 6.77 -26.59
N ASP A 257 0.26 6.18 -25.40
CA ASP A 257 0.99 5.00 -24.93
C ASP A 257 0.47 3.68 -25.55
N GLY A 258 -0.64 3.76 -26.31
CA GLY A 258 -1.23 2.65 -27.06
C GLY A 258 -2.38 1.92 -26.34
N PHE A 259 -3.02 2.57 -25.38
CA PHE A 259 -4.17 2.02 -24.66
C PHE A 259 -5.49 2.56 -25.21
N GLU A 260 -6.50 1.69 -25.27
CA GLU A 260 -7.87 2.09 -25.57
C GLU A 260 -8.51 2.70 -24.32
N LEU A 261 -9.11 3.87 -24.47
CA LEU A 261 -9.89 4.49 -23.40
C LEU A 261 -11.34 4.07 -23.42
N VAL A 262 -11.83 3.70 -22.24
CA VAL A 262 -13.20 3.27 -22.02
C VAL A 262 -13.68 3.81 -20.68
N SER A 263 -14.99 3.83 -20.50
CA SER A 263 -15.62 4.08 -19.20
C SER A 263 -16.39 2.84 -18.77
N PRO A 264 -16.40 2.48 -17.48
CA PRO A 264 -17.33 1.48 -16.94
C PRO A 264 -18.81 1.86 -17.10
N TYR A 265 -19.07 3.13 -17.41
CA TYR A 265 -20.39 3.73 -17.53
C TYR A 265 -20.66 4.22 -18.96
N ILE A 266 -21.89 4.03 -19.43
CA ILE A 266 -22.41 4.54 -20.70
C ILE A 266 -22.19 6.04 -20.77
N ASP A 267 -21.61 6.50 -21.88
CA ASP A 267 -21.23 7.89 -22.15
C ASP A 267 -20.31 8.54 -21.07
N GLY A 268 -19.69 7.75 -20.20
CA GLY A 268 -18.86 8.28 -19.11
C GLY A 268 -19.64 8.77 -17.89
N ILE A 269 -20.96 8.54 -17.81
CA ILE A 269 -21.82 9.14 -16.79
C ILE A 269 -22.16 8.11 -15.71
N ASN A 270 -21.57 8.25 -14.53
CA ASN A 270 -21.99 7.51 -13.34
C ASN A 270 -23.16 8.24 -12.64
N ASP A 271 -24.38 7.74 -12.83
CA ASP A 271 -25.60 8.23 -12.15
C ASP A 271 -26.03 7.37 -10.94
N GLY A 272 -25.21 6.37 -10.58
CA GLY A 272 -25.48 5.43 -9.49
C GLY A 272 -26.49 4.32 -9.81
N THR A 273 -26.98 4.23 -11.06
CA THR A 273 -27.95 3.20 -11.47
C THR A 273 -27.28 2.04 -12.22
N GLU A 274 -27.87 0.85 -12.17
CA GLU A 274 -27.37 -0.29 -12.97
C GLU A 274 -27.54 -0.09 -14.49
N ALA A 275 -28.37 0.88 -14.91
CA ALA A 275 -28.62 1.18 -16.31
C ALA A 275 -27.48 1.97 -16.94
N SER A 276 -26.74 2.76 -16.15
CA SER A 276 -25.55 3.47 -16.63
C SER A 276 -24.33 2.57 -16.77
N ILE A 277 -24.34 1.32 -16.28
CA ILE A 277 -23.19 0.41 -16.40
C ILE A 277 -23.05 -0.14 -17.83
N ASP A 278 -21.86 -0.04 -18.42
CA ASP A 278 -21.52 -0.73 -19.67
C ASP A 278 -21.24 -2.21 -19.42
N LYS A 279 -22.33 -2.98 -19.35
CA LYS A 279 -22.29 -4.45 -19.13
C LYS A 279 -21.59 -5.18 -20.28
N ALA A 280 -21.61 -4.64 -21.51
CA ALA A 280 -20.99 -5.27 -22.67
C ALA A 280 -19.46 -5.17 -22.62
N LEU A 281 -18.94 -4.06 -22.10
CA LEU A 281 -17.53 -3.89 -21.77
C LEU A 281 -17.13 -4.79 -20.59
N LEU A 282 -17.76 -4.61 -19.43
CA LEU A 282 -17.35 -5.26 -18.17
C LEU A 282 -17.49 -6.79 -18.22
N GLY A 283 -18.46 -7.32 -18.97
CA GLY A 283 -18.64 -8.75 -19.20
C GLY A 283 -17.49 -9.41 -19.97
N LYS A 284 -16.53 -8.64 -20.52
CA LYS A 284 -15.33 -9.14 -21.22
C LYS A 284 -14.06 -9.05 -20.39
N ILE A 285 -14.06 -8.30 -19.29
CA ILE A 285 -12.86 -8.01 -18.50
C ILE A 285 -12.50 -9.20 -17.60
N ASP A 286 -11.27 -9.71 -17.74
CA ASP A 286 -10.73 -10.80 -16.92
C ASP A 286 -10.04 -10.30 -15.65
N LEU A 287 -9.58 -9.05 -15.64
CA LEU A 287 -8.87 -8.41 -14.54
C LEU A 287 -9.24 -6.93 -14.44
N ILE A 288 -9.59 -6.47 -13.25
CA ILE A 288 -9.74 -5.04 -12.96
C ILE A 288 -8.75 -4.61 -11.87
N VAL A 289 -8.10 -3.47 -12.08
CA VAL A 289 -7.12 -2.89 -11.16
C VAL A 289 -7.46 -1.42 -10.89
N THR A 290 -7.65 -1.05 -9.63
CA THR A 290 -7.89 0.35 -9.21
C THR A 290 -6.59 1.03 -8.77
N THR A 291 -6.37 2.27 -9.21
CA THR A 291 -5.08 2.99 -9.08
C THR A 291 -5.24 4.49 -8.77
N THR A 292 -6.38 4.88 -8.20
CA THR A 292 -6.84 6.27 -8.23
C THR A 292 -6.57 7.06 -6.96
N GLY A 293 -6.46 6.40 -5.81
CA GLY A 293 -6.53 7.06 -4.50
C GLY A 293 -7.89 7.72 -4.22
N ASN A 294 -8.93 7.36 -4.96
CA ASN A 294 -10.29 7.89 -4.85
C ASN A 294 -11.27 6.80 -4.38
N VAL A 295 -12.48 7.19 -4.02
CA VAL A 295 -13.47 6.29 -3.40
C VAL A 295 -14.41 5.68 -4.42
N ASN A 296 -14.71 4.39 -4.24
CA ASN A 296 -15.75 3.65 -4.94
C ASN A 296 -15.64 3.69 -6.48
N VAL A 297 -14.41 3.67 -6.99
CA VAL A 297 -14.13 3.70 -8.43
C VAL A 297 -14.38 2.34 -9.11
N CYS A 298 -14.39 1.25 -8.34
CA CYS A 298 -14.94 -0.06 -8.71
C CYS A 298 -16.15 -0.37 -7.83
N ASP A 299 -17.31 0.14 -8.25
CA ASP A 299 -18.53 0.12 -7.45
C ASP A 299 -19.31 -1.22 -7.54
N ALA A 300 -20.39 -1.31 -6.75
CA ALA A 300 -21.29 -2.46 -6.73
C ALA A 300 -21.92 -2.79 -8.11
N GLY A 301 -22.22 -1.78 -8.93
CA GLY A 301 -22.77 -1.96 -10.28
C GLY A 301 -21.76 -2.63 -11.20
N MET A 302 -20.51 -2.19 -11.15
CA MET A 302 -19.40 -2.78 -11.87
C MET A 302 -19.12 -4.21 -11.42
N LEU A 303 -19.04 -4.46 -10.11
CA LEU A 303 -18.78 -5.79 -9.54
C LEU A 303 -19.82 -6.83 -10.01
N LYS A 304 -21.09 -6.44 -10.09
CA LYS A 304 -22.17 -7.30 -10.62
C LYS A 304 -22.00 -7.58 -12.12
N ALA A 305 -21.52 -6.60 -12.89
CA ALA A 305 -21.41 -6.67 -14.35
C ALA A 305 -20.14 -7.35 -14.86
N LEU A 306 -19.11 -7.49 -14.02
CA LEU A 306 -17.86 -8.14 -14.40
C LEU A 306 -18.06 -9.57 -14.92
N LYS A 307 -17.19 -9.97 -15.84
CA LYS A 307 -17.08 -11.34 -16.32
C LYS A 307 -16.96 -12.31 -15.15
N ARG A 308 -17.63 -13.46 -15.24
CA ARG A 308 -17.45 -14.54 -14.28
C ARG A 308 -15.97 -14.92 -14.19
N ARG A 309 -15.50 -15.09 -12.95
CA ARG A 309 -14.13 -15.46 -12.56
C ARG A 309 -13.10 -14.37 -12.84
N ALA A 310 -13.52 -13.13 -13.05
CA ALA A 310 -12.61 -12.01 -13.15
C ALA A 310 -11.86 -11.80 -11.83
N VAL A 311 -10.60 -11.41 -11.94
CA VAL A 311 -9.77 -10.99 -10.81
C VAL A 311 -10.04 -9.51 -10.53
N VAL A 312 -10.20 -9.16 -9.26
CA VAL A 312 -10.41 -7.80 -8.77
C VAL A 312 -9.31 -7.50 -7.76
N CYS A 313 -8.58 -6.40 -7.97
CA CYS A 313 -7.59 -5.95 -7.01
C CYS A 313 -7.41 -4.43 -7.04
N ASN A 314 -6.83 -3.91 -5.98
CA ASN A 314 -6.50 -2.51 -5.81
C ASN A 314 -5.01 -2.37 -5.53
N ILE A 315 -4.38 -1.33 -6.06
CA ILE A 315 -2.97 -1.01 -5.74
C ILE A 315 -2.82 0.45 -5.27
N GLY A 316 -3.89 1.24 -5.23
CA GLY A 316 -3.90 2.49 -4.49
C GLY A 316 -4.00 2.25 -2.98
N HIS A 317 -3.76 3.30 -2.19
CA HIS A 317 -3.41 3.17 -0.78
C HIS A 317 -4.53 2.57 0.10
N PHE A 318 -5.80 2.92 -0.13
CA PHE A 318 -6.92 2.45 0.68
C PHE A 318 -7.83 1.49 -0.09
N ASP A 319 -8.46 0.54 0.62
CA ASP A 319 -9.31 -0.48 0.01
C ASP A 319 -10.66 0.02 -0.50
N ASN A 320 -11.05 1.21 -0.07
CA ASN A 320 -12.30 1.86 -0.46
C ASN A 320 -12.35 2.30 -1.94
N GLU A 321 -11.29 2.08 -2.73
CA GLU A 321 -11.38 2.14 -4.20
C GLU A 321 -12.40 1.11 -4.73
N ILE A 322 -12.57 -0.01 -4.04
CA ILE A 322 -13.51 -1.09 -4.38
C ILE A 322 -14.61 -1.16 -3.30
N ASP A 323 -15.86 -1.36 -3.70
CA ASP A 323 -16.96 -1.58 -2.75
C ASP A 323 -16.93 -3.00 -2.14
N THR A 324 -15.91 -3.28 -1.31
CA THR A 324 -15.77 -4.56 -0.62
C THR A 324 -16.87 -4.75 0.44
N ALA A 325 -17.41 -3.66 0.99
CA ALA A 325 -18.52 -3.68 1.93
C ALA A 325 -19.79 -4.25 1.28
N PHE A 326 -20.10 -3.83 0.04
CA PHE A 326 -21.16 -4.46 -0.76
C PHE A 326 -20.92 -5.96 -0.93
N MET A 327 -19.69 -6.37 -1.27
CA MET A 327 -19.38 -7.80 -1.43
C MET A 327 -19.58 -8.58 -0.13
N ARG A 328 -19.08 -8.09 1.02
CA ARG A 328 -19.26 -8.75 2.33
C ARG A 328 -20.73 -8.86 2.74
N LYS A 329 -21.53 -7.85 2.42
CA LYS A 329 -22.96 -7.83 2.77
C LYS A 329 -23.79 -8.78 1.91
N ASN A 330 -23.45 -8.94 0.62
CA ASN A 330 -24.33 -9.57 -0.35
C ASN A 330 -23.86 -10.94 -0.85
N TRP A 331 -22.57 -11.26 -0.74
CA TRP A 331 -21.95 -12.41 -1.37
C TRP A 331 -21.15 -13.25 -0.38
N ALA A 332 -21.07 -14.55 -0.63
CA ALA A 332 -20.28 -15.47 0.20
C ALA A 332 -18.79 -15.42 -0.18
N TRP A 333 -17.92 -15.40 0.82
CA TRP A 333 -16.47 -15.38 0.65
C TRP A 333 -15.90 -16.76 0.95
N GLU A 334 -15.24 -17.36 -0.03
CA GLU A 334 -14.49 -18.61 0.10
C GLU A 334 -13.00 -18.26 0.05
N GLU A 335 -12.29 -18.45 1.16
CA GLU A 335 -10.84 -18.31 1.17
C GLU A 335 -10.21 -19.49 0.40
N VAL A 336 -9.41 -19.17 -0.61
CA VAL A 336 -8.59 -20.15 -1.33
C VAL A 336 -7.29 -20.40 -0.57
N LYS A 337 -6.66 -19.31 -0.16
CA LYS A 337 -5.46 -19.21 0.66
C LYS A 337 -5.39 -17.77 1.24
N PRO A 338 -4.48 -17.47 2.17
CA PRO A 338 -4.36 -16.12 2.70
C PRO A 338 -4.29 -15.06 1.59
N GLN A 339 -5.08 -14.00 1.76
CA GLN A 339 -5.21 -12.88 0.83
C GLN A 339 -5.77 -13.23 -0.57
N VAL A 340 -6.40 -14.40 -0.76
CA VAL A 340 -7.06 -14.78 -2.01
C VAL A 340 -8.43 -15.37 -1.72
N HIS A 341 -9.48 -14.68 -2.14
CA HIS A 341 -10.85 -15.08 -1.88
C HIS A 341 -11.64 -15.22 -3.18
N LYS A 342 -12.39 -16.31 -3.32
CA LYS A 342 -13.48 -16.39 -4.29
C LYS A 342 -14.71 -15.72 -3.68
N ILE A 343 -15.30 -14.78 -4.40
CA ILE A 343 -16.51 -14.05 -3.99
C ILE A 343 -17.69 -14.56 -4.80
N HIS A 344 -18.53 -15.40 -4.20
CA HIS A 344 -19.64 -16.08 -4.87
C HIS A 344 -20.83 -15.15 -5.03
N ARG A 345 -21.18 -14.80 -6.27
CA ARG A 345 -22.21 -13.81 -6.57
C ARG A 345 -23.65 -14.34 -6.46
N THR A 346 -23.80 -15.62 -6.15
CA THR A 346 -25.08 -16.33 -6.05
C THR A 346 -25.89 -15.96 -4.79
N GLY A 347 -25.29 -15.29 -3.82
CA GLY A 347 -25.95 -14.80 -2.61
C GLY A 347 -25.06 -14.85 -1.38
N ALA A 348 -25.56 -14.32 -0.27
CA ALA A 348 -24.90 -14.37 1.03
C ALA A 348 -25.13 -15.73 1.72
N GLY A 349 -24.16 -16.20 2.49
CA GLY A 349 -24.25 -17.44 3.27
C GLY A 349 -23.52 -18.60 2.62
N SER A 350 -24.18 -19.75 2.48
CA SER A 350 -23.56 -20.96 1.90
C SER A 350 -23.33 -20.81 0.40
N PHE A 351 -22.23 -21.35 -0.09
CA PHE A 351 -21.90 -21.40 -1.51
C PHE A 351 -21.78 -22.84 -2.00
N ASP A 352 -22.03 -23.05 -3.30
CA ASP A 352 -21.66 -24.29 -3.98
C ASP A 352 -20.18 -24.21 -4.38
N PRO A 353 -19.30 -25.13 -3.92
CA PRO A 353 -17.90 -25.17 -4.34
C PRO A 353 -17.71 -25.29 -5.86
N ALA A 354 -18.69 -25.87 -6.58
CA ALA A 354 -18.69 -26.00 -8.03
C ALA A 354 -19.29 -24.79 -8.78
N ASN A 355 -19.72 -23.75 -8.06
CA ASN A 355 -20.28 -22.53 -8.66
C ASN A 355 -19.31 -21.90 -9.68
N ASP A 356 -19.83 -21.50 -10.83
CA ASP A 356 -19.06 -20.82 -11.88
C ASP A 356 -19.16 -19.29 -11.80
N ASP A 357 -20.09 -18.76 -11.00
CA ASP A 357 -20.37 -17.34 -10.87
C ASP A 357 -19.73 -16.73 -9.62
N TYR A 358 -18.42 -16.53 -9.69
CA TYR A 358 -17.63 -15.87 -8.64
C TYR A 358 -16.67 -14.84 -9.22
N LEU A 359 -16.17 -13.93 -8.39
CA LEU A 359 -15.00 -13.10 -8.65
C LEU A 359 -13.82 -13.62 -7.80
N ILE A 360 -12.59 -13.24 -8.15
CA ILE A 360 -11.41 -13.50 -7.32
C ILE A 360 -10.93 -12.16 -6.77
N LEU A 361 -11.02 -11.96 -5.46
CA LEU A 361 -10.55 -10.75 -4.80
C LEU A 361 -9.18 -11.02 -4.16
N LEU A 362 -8.21 -10.15 -4.47
CA LEU A 362 -6.87 -10.18 -3.89
C LEU A 362 -6.73 -9.18 -2.75
N ALA A 363 -5.99 -9.57 -1.70
CA ALA A 363 -5.70 -8.79 -0.50
C ALA A 363 -6.94 -8.14 0.15
N GLU A 364 -8.13 -8.73 -0.05
CA GLU A 364 -9.40 -8.17 0.43
C GLU A 364 -9.62 -6.70 0.01
N GLY A 365 -9.09 -6.30 -1.14
CA GLY A 365 -9.16 -4.94 -1.66
C GLY A 365 -8.05 -4.00 -1.17
N ARG A 366 -7.14 -4.42 -0.28
CA ARG A 366 -5.97 -3.62 0.13
C ARG A 366 -4.89 -3.64 -0.96
N LEU A 367 -3.82 -2.86 -0.79
CA LEU A 367 -2.73 -2.72 -1.78
C LEU A 367 -2.15 -4.10 -2.16
N VAL A 368 -2.46 -4.56 -3.37
CA VAL A 368 -2.25 -5.95 -3.80
C VAL A 368 -0.78 -6.33 -3.92
N ASN A 369 0.06 -5.39 -4.34
CA ASN A 369 1.49 -5.61 -4.52
C ASN A 369 2.20 -6.01 -3.22
N LEU A 370 1.78 -5.43 -2.10
CA LEU A 370 2.29 -5.74 -0.76
C LEU A 370 1.50 -6.87 -0.10
N GLY A 371 0.19 -6.92 -0.33
CA GLY A 371 -0.69 -7.95 0.23
C GLY A 371 -0.39 -9.35 -0.30
N ASN A 372 -0.21 -9.51 -1.62
CA ASN A 372 -0.01 -10.81 -2.27
C ASN A 372 1.43 -11.06 -2.76
N ALA A 373 2.31 -10.06 -2.69
CA ALA A 373 3.74 -10.21 -2.97
C ALA A 373 4.58 -9.48 -1.91
N THR A 374 5.59 -8.72 -2.32
CA THR A 374 6.56 -8.07 -1.43
C THR A 374 6.72 -6.58 -1.72
N GLY A 375 5.73 -5.98 -2.39
CA GLY A 375 5.80 -4.57 -2.78
C GLY A 375 6.90 -4.29 -3.80
N HIS A 376 7.45 -3.08 -3.73
CA HIS A 376 8.44 -2.61 -4.69
C HIS A 376 9.85 -3.18 -4.39
N PRO A 377 10.67 -3.42 -5.42
CA PRO A 377 12.00 -3.97 -5.22
C PRO A 377 12.94 -2.94 -4.58
N SER A 378 13.93 -3.42 -3.82
CA SER A 378 14.81 -2.56 -3.01
C SER A 378 15.47 -1.42 -3.79
N ARG A 379 15.91 -1.67 -5.02
CA ARG A 379 16.55 -0.64 -5.86
C ARG A 379 15.61 0.48 -6.31
N ILE A 380 14.30 0.23 -6.35
CA ILE A 380 13.31 1.29 -6.57
C ILE A 380 13.09 2.07 -5.27
N MET A 381 12.88 1.36 -4.14
CA MET A 381 12.69 1.98 -2.83
C MET A 381 13.91 2.80 -2.35
N ASP A 382 15.10 2.50 -2.87
CA ASP A 382 16.32 3.29 -2.64
C ASP A 382 16.12 4.79 -2.93
N GLY A 383 15.37 5.12 -3.99
CA GLY A 383 15.12 6.51 -4.38
C GLY A 383 14.08 7.24 -3.51
N SER A 384 13.16 6.49 -2.90
CA SER A 384 12.14 7.03 -2.01
C SER A 384 12.67 7.25 -0.60
N PHE A 385 13.46 6.30 -0.10
CA PHE A 385 13.95 6.31 1.27
C PHE A 385 15.23 7.12 1.48
N ALA A 386 15.94 7.50 0.42
CA ALA A 386 17.12 8.37 0.46
C ALA A 386 16.73 9.84 0.34
#